data_AF-A0AAU2W6T6-F1
#
_entry.id   AF-A0AAU2W6T6-F1
#
_cell.length_a   1.000
_cell.length_b   1.000
_cell.length_c   1.000
_cell.angle_alpha   90.00
_cell.angle_beta   90.00
_cell.angle_gamma   90.00
#
_symmetry.space_group_name_H-M   'P 1'
#
loop_
_entity.id
_entity.type
_entity.pdbx_description
1 polymer ?
#
loop_
_entity_poly.entity_id
_entity_poly.type
_entity_poly.pdbx_seq_one_letter_code
_entity_poly.pdbx_strand_id
1 'polypeptide(L)'
;MITEYQQRLRDRYLAAPVMSAPAPWQPVLDRRIPIGGLLGIGFAAHPDTGHDLVMVVSRDGHGLFDGITGERIARDRDPDPVTSTPDAHPDLACPGLGPVAGTEIRIAGLFGGGLHSTTPDGWTVDVVSPDWPHDRIIRSADGGANNGAAGGTWWHVFHSDYSELRTAGFSPAGLTLAIATSSDLTLWTRPQFHGED
;
A
#
# COMPACT_ATOMS: atom_id res chain seq x y z
N MET A 1 0.45 -21.18 -24.34
CA MET A 1 1.67 -20.61 -24.95
C MET A 1 1.54 -19.10 -24.86
N ILE A 2 2.51 -18.39 -24.28
CA ILE A 2 2.45 -16.92 -24.20
C ILE A 2 3.02 -16.32 -25.49
N THR A 3 2.55 -15.13 -25.87
CA THR A 3 3.05 -14.42 -27.06
C THR A 3 4.47 -13.91 -26.84
N GLU A 4 5.18 -13.61 -27.92
CA GLU A 4 6.51 -12.98 -27.83
C GLU A 4 6.47 -11.66 -27.03
N TYR A 5 5.39 -10.89 -27.18
CA TYR A 5 5.18 -9.67 -26.41
C TYR A 5 5.07 -9.95 -24.91
N GLN A 6 4.28 -10.95 -24.52
CA GLN A 6 4.12 -11.36 -23.12
C GLN A 6 5.43 -11.90 -22.55
N GLN A 7 6.19 -12.70 -23.31
CA GLN A 7 7.49 -13.20 -22.89
C GLN A 7 8.48 -12.04 -22.63
N ARG A 8 8.59 -11.10 -23.57
CA ARG A 8 9.45 -9.91 -23.39
C ARG A 8 9.06 -9.07 -22.19
N LEU A 9 7.76 -8.89 -21.94
CA LEU A 9 7.27 -8.13 -20.79
C LEU A 9 7.59 -8.86 -19.48
N ARG A 10 7.39 -10.18 -19.44
CA ARG A 10 7.77 -11.03 -18.31
C ARG A 10 9.26 -10.90 -18.03
N ASP A 11 10.12 -11.14 -19.02
CA ASP A 11 11.57 -11.09 -18.85
C ASP A 11 12.05 -9.71 -18.37
N ARG A 12 11.40 -8.63 -18.83
CA ARG A 12 11.67 -7.26 -18.36
C ARG A 12 11.38 -7.09 -16.88
N TYR A 13 10.23 -7.53 -16.38
CA TYR A 13 9.92 -7.43 -14.95
C TYR A 13 10.84 -8.31 -14.10
N LEU A 14 11.19 -9.50 -14.59
CA LEU A 14 12.09 -10.42 -13.88
C LEU A 14 13.52 -9.86 -13.76
N ALA A 15 14.01 -9.19 -14.80
CA ALA A 15 15.34 -8.58 -14.82
C ALA A 15 15.45 -7.28 -14.01
N ALA A 16 14.34 -6.62 -13.66
CA ALA A 16 14.35 -5.37 -12.92
C ALA A 16 14.69 -5.60 -11.43
N PRO A 17 15.79 -5.03 -10.91
CA PRO A 17 16.13 -5.15 -9.50
C PRO A 17 15.15 -4.32 -8.65
N VAL A 18 14.96 -4.72 -7.39
CA VAL A 18 14.26 -3.89 -6.40
C VAL A 18 15.09 -2.63 -6.16
N MET A 19 14.45 -1.47 -6.20
CA MET A 19 15.11 -0.18 -6.06
C MET A 19 14.25 0.80 -5.29
N SER A 20 14.90 1.79 -4.70
CA SER A 20 14.19 2.90 -4.07
C SER A 20 13.38 3.65 -5.12
N ALA A 21 12.14 3.92 -4.72
CA ALA A 21 11.32 5.00 -5.20
C ALA A 21 12.14 6.29 -5.49
N PRO A 22 12.07 6.90 -6.69
CA PRO A 22 12.67 8.22 -6.94
C PRO A 22 11.97 9.31 -6.11
N ALA A 23 12.62 10.47 -6.02
CA ALA A 23 11.98 11.71 -5.59
C ALA A 23 10.66 11.93 -6.34
N PRO A 24 9.62 12.46 -5.68
CA PRO A 24 9.61 13.05 -4.33
C PRO A 24 9.41 12.04 -3.19
N TRP A 25 9.34 10.75 -3.50
CA TRP A 25 8.98 9.73 -2.53
C TRP A 25 10.15 9.32 -1.63
N GLN A 26 9.85 9.16 -0.35
CA GLN A 26 10.80 8.79 0.68
C GLN A 26 10.24 7.62 1.50
N PRO A 27 11.07 6.62 1.87
CA PRO A 27 10.63 5.59 2.79
C PRO A 27 10.32 6.23 4.15
N VAL A 28 9.18 5.85 4.74
CA VAL A 28 8.77 6.35 6.06
C VAL A 28 9.68 5.81 7.17
N LEU A 29 10.13 4.56 7.03
CA LEU A 29 11.11 3.91 7.89
C LEU A 29 12.14 3.17 7.04
N ASP A 30 13.37 3.09 7.53
CA ASP A 30 14.43 2.28 6.92
C ASP A 30 14.09 0.78 6.87
N ARG A 31 13.18 0.34 7.74
CA ARG A 31 12.72 -1.04 7.86
C ARG A 31 11.20 -1.10 7.83
N ARG A 32 10.68 -2.23 7.35
CA ARG A 32 9.24 -2.53 7.32
C ARG A 32 8.69 -2.62 8.75
N ILE A 33 7.44 -2.24 8.91
CA ILE A 33 6.71 -2.36 10.18
C ILE A 33 6.24 -3.82 10.30
N PRO A 34 6.71 -4.61 11.28
CA PRO A 34 6.28 -6.00 11.43
C PRO A 34 4.84 -6.08 11.93
N ILE A 35 3.98 -6.78 11.21
CA ILE A 35 2.57 -7.03 11.54
C ILE A 35 2.25 -8.50 11.27
N GLY A 36 2.30 -9.33 12.31
CA GLY A 36 1.98 -10.75 12.19
C GLY A 36 0.50 -10.99 11.81
N GLY A 37 0.27 -11.73 10.72
CA GLY A 37 -1.07 -12.11 10.30
C GLY A 37 -1.92 -10.93 9.83
N LEU A 38 -1.31 -9.96 9.14
CA LEU A 38 -2.00 -8.83 8.53
C LEU A 38 -3.05 -9.34 7.53
N LEU A 39 -4.28 -8.88 7.70
CA LEU A 39 -5.43 -9.23 6.86
C LEU A 39 -5.66 -8.16 5.79
N GLY A 40 -5.58 -6.89 6.15
CA GLY A 40 -5.70 -5.77 5.23
C GLY A 40 -5.40 -4.43 5.88
N ILE A 41 -5.43 -3.37 5.07
CA ILE A 41 -5.22 -1.99 5.53
C ILE A 41 -6.26 -1.04 4.93
N GLY A 42 -6.48 0.09 5.60
CA GLY A 42 -7.29 1.19 5.10
C GLY A 42 -6.69 2.54 5.46
N PHE A 43 -7.09 3.58 4.74
CA PHE A 43 -6.65 4.95 5.00
C PHE A 43 -7.75 5.78 5.65
N ALA A 44 -7.33 6.71 6.51
CA ALA A 44 -8.15 7.79 7.03
C ALA A 44 -7.32 9.08 7.05
N ALA A 45 -7.97 10.23 7.13
CA ALA A 45 -7.28 11.49 7.41
C ALA A 45 -7.34 11.77 8.92
N HIS A 46 -6.22 12.17 9.52
CA HIS A 46 -6.22 12.67 10.88
C HIS A 46 -7.11 13.92 10.96
N PRO A 47 -8.09 14.00 11.88
CA PRO A 47 -9.08 15.09 11.88
C PRO A 47 -8.44 16.47 12.07
N ASP A 48 -7.40 16.57 12.89
CA ASP A 48 -6.75 17.86 13.18
C ASP A 48 -5.65 18.26 12.18
N THR A 49 -4.83 17.31 11.71
CA THR A 49 -3.65 17.61 10.89
C THR A 49 -3.85 17.33 9.40
N GLY A 50 -4.88 16.54 9.04
CA GLY A 50 -5.08 16.04 7.68
C GLY A 50 -4.05 15.00 7.23
N HIS A 51 -3.13 14.57 8.10
CA HIS A 51 -2.14 13.55 7.76
C HIS A 51 -2.83 12.23 7.41
N ASP A 52 -2.26 11.51 6.45
CA ASP A 52 -2.69 10.15 6.16
C ASP A 52 -2.45 9.26 7.38
N LEU A 53 -3.48 8.56 7.82
CA LEU A 53 -3.42 7.50 8.83
C LEU A 53 -3.66 6.16 8.15
N VAL A 54 -2.87 5.15 8.52
CA VAL A 54 -2.99 3.78 8.01
C VAL A 54 -3.54 2.89 9.11
N MET A 55 -4.79 2.48 8.98
CA MET A 55 -5.38 1.45 9.82
C MET A 55 -4.95 0.08 9.29
N VAL A 56 -4.49 -0.78 10.18
CA VAL A 56 -4.05 -2.14 9.91
C VAL A 56 -4.94 -3.10 10.67
N VAL A 57 -5.53 -4.05 9.95
CA VAL A 57 -6.33 -5.14 10.51
C VAL A 57 -5.50 -6.42 10.45
N SER A 58 -5.26 -7.06 11.59
CA SER A 58 -4.48 -8.29 11.72
C SER A 58 -5.18 -9.32 12.59
N ARG A 59 -4.70 -10.57 12.57
CA ARG A 59 -5.22 -11.63 13.45
C ARG A 59 -5.06 -11.35 14.95
N ASP A 60 -4.09 -10.52 15.33
CA ASP A 60 -3.86 -10.12 16.72
C ASP A 60 -4.62 -8.83 17.08
N GLY A 61 -5.55 -8.38 16.23
CA GLY A 61 -6.32 -7.15 16.40
C GLY A 61 -5.86 -6.03 15.47
N HIS A 62 -6.25 -4.81 15.78
CA HIS A 62 -6.10 -3.64 14.90
C HIS A 62 -5.07 -2.64 15.42
N GLY A 63 -4.40 -1.94 14.51
CA GLY A 63 -3.49 -0.84 14.83
C GLY A 63 -3.69 0.34 13.89
N LEU A 64 -3.40 1.54 14.37
CA LEU A 64 -3.44 2.77 13.57
C LEU A 64 -2.06 3.39 13.58
N PHE A 65 -1.56 3.75 12.40
CA PHE A 65 -0.21 4.28 12.19
C PHE A 65 -0.30 5.64 11.51
N ASP A 66 0.60 6.56 11.87
CA ASP A 66 0.81 7.80 11.12
C ASP A 66 1.57 7.47 9.83
N GLY A 67 1.03 7.89 8.68
CA GLY A 67 1.56 7.58 7.35
C GLY A 67 2.84 8.32 6.98
N ILE A 68 3.21 9.36 7.75
CA ILE A 68 4.42 10.17 7.54
C ILE A 68 5.55 9.66 8.44
N THR A 69 5.27 9.35 9.71
CA THR A 69 6.29 8.94 10.70
C THR A 69 6.41 7.44 10.86
N GLY A 70 5.36 6.69 10.50
CA GLY A 70 5.26 5.25 10.76
C GLY A 70 5.01 4.90 12.22
N GLU A 71 4.81 5.89 13.09
CA GLU A 71 4.50 5.68 14.50
C GLU A 71 3.12 5.05 14.67
N ARG A 72 3.02 4.06 15.57
CA ARG A 72 1.73 3.48 15.94
C ARG A 72 1.02 4.36 16.96
N ILE A 73 0.00 5.09 16.51
CA ILE A 73 -0.76 6.05 17.31
C ILE A 73 -1.91 5.41 18.12
N ALA A 74 -2.43 4.26 17.69
CA ALA A 74 -3.45 3.52 18.44
C ALA A 74 -3.34 2.01 18.21
N ARG A 75 -3.84 1.21 19.17
CA ARG A 75 -3.86 -0.26 19.11
C ARG A 75 -5.05 -0.80 19.87
N ASP A 76 -5.78 -1.69 19.23
CA ASP A 76 -6.83 -2.51 19.85
C ASP A 76 -6.51 -4.00 19.68
N ARG A 77 -6.24 -4.70 20.79
CA ARG A 77 -5.87 -6.12 20.79
C ARG A 77 -7.07 -7.06 20.81
N ASP A 78 -8.24 -6.57 21.19
CA ASP A 78 -9.44 -7.40 21.35
C ASP A 78 -10.64 -6.67 20.73
N PRO A 79 -10.60 -6.41 19.41
CA PRO A 79 -11.68 -5.73 18.73
C PRO A 79 -12.93 -6.63 18.71
N ASP A 80 -14.12 -6.02 18.69
CA ASP A 80 -15.39 -6.75 18.71
C ASP A 80 -15.42 -7.85 17.62
N PRO A 81 -15.56 -9.13 17.98
CA PRO A 81 -15.55 -10.25 17.04
C PRO A 81 -16.54 -10.13 15.88
N VAL A 82 -17.65 -9.38 16.06
CA VAL A 82 -18.70 -9.20 15.05
C VAL A 82 -18.33 -8.13 14.01
N THR A 83 -17.45 -7.19 14.34
CA THR A 83 -17.09 -6.07 13.45
C THR A 83 -15.59 -5.98 13.15
N SER A 84 -14.80 -6.88 13.75
CA SER A 84 -13.34 -6.85 13.71
C SER A 84 -12.71 -7.43 12.44
N THR A 85 -13.46 -8.18 11.64
CA THR A 85 -12.97 -8.67 10.35
C THR A 85 -13.62 -7.91 9.21
N PRO A 86 -12.87 -7.52 8.16
CA PRO A 86 -13.44 -6.72 7.07
C PRO A 86 -14.63 -7.38 6.39
N ASP A 87 -14.62 -8.71 6.25
CA ASP A 87 -15.68 -9.50 5.63
C ASP A 87 -16.96 -9.60 6.46
N ALA A 88 -16.95 -9.18 7.73
CA ALA A 88 -18.16 -9.09 8.54
C ALA A 88 -19.05 -7.89 8.15
N HIS A 89 -18.51 -6.95 7.36
CA HIS A 89 -19.24 -5.79 6.85
C HIS A 89 -19.40 -5.87 5.32
N PRO A 90 -20.59 -5.59 4.74
CA PRO A 90 -20.83 -5.68 3.28
C PRO A 90 -19.86 -4.84 2.43
N ASP A 91 -19.31 -3.83 3.06
CA ASP A 91 -18.53 -2.75 2.48
C ASP A 91 -17.03 -2.91 2.72
N LEU A 92 -16.61 -4.08 3.24
CA LEU A 92 -15.24 -4.43 3.61
C LEU A 92 -14.61 -3.40 4.53
N ALA A 93 -15.29 -3.10 5.64
CA ALA A 93 -14.91 -2.01 6.54
C ALA A 93 -14.74 -2.49 7.99
N CYS A 94 -13.91 -1.77 8.75
CA CYS A 94 -13.76 -1.95 10.19
C CYS A 94 -13.91 -0.61 10.92
N PRO A 95 -14.35 -0.61 12.19
CA PRO A 95 -14.41 0.60 13.00
C PRO A 95 -13.02 1.23 13.19
N GLY A 96 -12.92 2.55 12.98
CA GLY A 96 -11.69 3.31 13.20
C GLY A 96 -11.25 3.32 14.67
N LEU A 97 -9.96 3.59 14.88
CA LEU A 97 -9.33 3.67 16.20
C LEU A 97 -8.87 5.10 16.53
N GLY A 98 -8.68 5.39 17.82
CA GLY A 98 -8.02 6.62 18.27
C GLY A 98 -8.67 7.88 17.67
N PRO A 99 -7.90 8.77 17.00
CA PRO A 99 -8.43 10.01 16.42
C PRO A 99 -9.55 9.83 15.37
N VAL A 100 -9.68 8.64 14.78
CA VAL A 100 -10.71 8.33 13.78
C VAL A 100 -11.77 7.36 14.31
N ALA A 101 -11.83 7.19 15.65
CA ALA A 101 -12.89 6.41 16.28
C ALA A 101 -14.29 6.95 15.92
N GLY A 102 -15.23 6.04 15.69
CA GLY A 102 -16.59 6.37 15.25
C GLY A 102 -16.74 6.56 13.74
N THR A 103 -15.67 6.38 12.96
CA THR A 103 -15.74 6.31 11.48
C THR A 103 -15.51 4.88 11.01
N GLU A 104 -16.13 4.50 9.90
CA GLU A 104 -15.86 3.22 9.25
C GLU A 104 -14.72 3.37 8.25
N ILE A 105 -13.68 2.55 8.40
CA ILE A 105 -12.52 2.56 7.53
C ILE A 105 -12.63 1.41 6.53
N ARG A 106 -12.66 1.72 5.24
CA ARG A 106 -12.63 0.73 4.16
C ARG A 106 -11.28 0.05 4.13
N ILE A 107 -11.29 -1.28 4.13
CA ILE A 107 -10.11 -2.13 4.21
C ILE A 107 -9.90 -2.86 2.88
N ALA A 108 -8.69 -2.76 2.35
CA ALA A 108 -8.22 -3.53 1.22
C ALA A 108 -7.24 -4.62 1.71
N GLY A 109 -7.36 -5.84 1.21
CA GLY A 109 -6.51 -6.94 1.62
C GLY A 109 -7.05 -8.31 1.24
N LEU A 110 -6.90 -9.28 2.16
CA LEU A 110 -7.27 -10.69 2.02
C LEU A 110 -8.70 -10.91 1.52
N PHE A 111 -9.64 -10.08 1.99
CA PHE A 111 -11.06 -10.21 1.68
C PHE A 111 -11.50 -9.40 0.46
N GLY A 112 -10.55 -8.81 -0.27
CA GLY A 112 -10.81 -7.95 -1.43
C GLY A 112 -10.65 -6.47 -1.10
N GLY A 113 -11.46 -5.63 -1.75
CA GLY A 113 -11.33 -4.17 -1.70
C GLY A 113 -10.25 -3.64 -2.65
N GLY A 114 -9.91 -2.37 -2.52
CA GLY A 114 -8.90 -1.72 -3.34
C GLY A 114 -8.45 -0.40 -2.77
N LEU A 115 -7.15 -0.14 -2.86
CA LEU A 115 -6.57 1.18 -2.61
C LEU A 115 -6.47 1.96 -3.92
N HIS A 116 -6.19 3.26 -3.84
CA HIS A 116 -6.02 4.07 -5.06
C HIS A 116 -4.78 3.60 -5.82
N SER A 117 -4.93 3.23 -7.09
CA SER A 117 -3.80 2.86 -7.96
C SER A 117 -3.13 4.07 -8.60
N THR A 118 -3.74 5.26 -8.51
CA THR A 118 -3.26 6.50 -9.13
C THR A 118 -3.33 7.67 -8.17
N THR A 119 -2.39 8.60 -8.25
CA THR A 119 -2.45 9.89 -7.56
C THR A 119 -2.95 11.00 -8.48
N PRO A 120 -3.48 12.13 -7.94
CA PRO A 120 -3.97 13.25 -8.76
C PRO A 120 -2.95 13.86 -9.72
N ASP A 121 -1.67 13.80 -9.38
CA ASP A 121 -0.54 14.30 -10.18
C ASP A 121 0.11 13.22 -11.07
N GLY A 122 -0.56 12.08 -11.28
CA GLY A 122 -0.24 11.12 -12.35
C GLY A 122 0.68 9.97 -11.97
N TRP A 123 1.07 9.81 -10.70
CA TRP A 123 1.78 8.61 -10.27
C TRP A 123 0.85 7.41 -10.30
N THR A 124 1.37 6.25 -10.72
CA THR A 124 0.64 4.99 -10.72
C THR A 124 1.38 3.92 -9.95
N VAL A 125 0.62 2.95 -9.44
CA VAL A 125 1.15 1.72 -8.87
C VAL A 125 0.41 0.52 -9.45
N ASP A 126 1.19 -0.45 -9.91
CA ASP A 126 0.73 -1.68 -10.52
C ASP A 126 1.28 -2.88 -9.75
N VAL A 127 0.42 -3.85 -9.49
CA VAL A 127 0.81 -5.17 -8.97
C VAL A 127 0.97 -6.10 -10.17
N VAL A 128 2.17 -6.64 -10.39
CA VAL A 128 2.43 -7.58 -11.48
C VAL A 128 3.03 -8.88 -10.95
N SER A 129 2.60 -10.01 -11.49
CA SER A 129 3.05 -11.35 -11.06
C SER A 129 3.74 -12.09 -12.22
N PRO A 130 4.90 -11.61 -12.71
CA PRO A 130 5.56 -12.21 -13.87
C PRO A 130 5.94 -13.66 -13.60
N ASP A 131 6.20 -14.04 -12.35
CA ASP A 131 6.53 -15.39 -11.88
C ASP A 131 5.76 -15.72 -10.60
N TRP A 132 4.42 -15.67 -10.68
CA TRP A 132 3.51 -16.05 -9.59
C TRP A 132 4.03 -17.25 -8.77
N PRO A 133 4.01 -17.18 -7.42
CA PRO A 133 3.30 -16.21 -6.56
C PRO A 133 4.10 -14.95 -6.18
N HIS A 134 5.21 -14.66 -6.86
CA HIS A 134 6.09 -13.56 -6.48
C HIS A 134 5.64 -12.22 -7.08
N ASP A 135 4.74 -11.55 -6.37
CA ASP A 135 4.23 -10.25 -6.79
C ASP A 135 5.30 -9.17 -6.73
N ARG A 136 5.27 -8.28 -7.71
CA ARG A 136 6.13 -7.11 -7.81
C ARG A 136 5.28 -5.87 -7.85
N ILE A 137 5.67 -4.88 -7.05
CA ILE A 137 5.02 -3.58 -7.04
C ILE A 137 5.82 -2.65 -7.93
N ILE A 138 5.20 -2.26 -9.04
CA ILE A 138 5.77 -1.34 -10.00
C ILE A 138 5.14 0.02 -9.78
N ARG A 139 5.97 1.05 -9.70
CA ARG A 139 5.52 2.43 -9.62
C ARG A 139 5.99 3.19 -10.85
N SER A 140 5.13 4.04 -11.40
CA SER A 140 5.46 4.86 -12.57
C SER A 140 5.05 6.32 -12.37
N ALA A 141 5.79 7.24 -12.97
CA ALA A 141 5.51 8.68 -12.91
C ALA A 141 4.65 9.18 -14.08
N ASP A 142 4.45 8.34 -15.10
CA ASP A 142 3.90 8.72 -16.42
C ASP A 142 2.68 7.89 -16.84
N GLY A 143 1.91 7.36 -15.90
CA GLY A 143 0.69 6.61 -16.22
C GLY A 143 0.90 5.12 -16.52
N GLY A 144 1.99 4.51 -16.04
CA GLY A 144 2.14 3.04 -16.03
C GLY A 144 2.68 2.42 -17.32
N ALA A 145 3.32 3.21 -18.19
CA ALA A 145 3.73 2.72 -19.50
C ALA A 145 4.85 1.67 -19.47
N ASN A 146 5.55 1.48 -18.33
CA ASN A 146 6.67 0.53 -18.12
C ASN A 146 7.63 0.43 -19.33
N ASN A 147 7.80 1.57 -20.00
CA ASN A 147 8.54 1.73 -21.24
C ASN A 147 9.96 2.16 -20.90
N GLY A 148 10.93 1.67 -21.67
CA GLY A 148 12.35 1.91 -21.39
C GLY A 148 12.88 1.10 -20.20
N ALA A 149 14.04 1.52 -19.69
CA ALA A 149 14.74 0.82 -18.61
C ALA A 149 14.11 1.12 -17.24
N ALA A 150 14.12 0.11 -16.35
CA ALA A 150 13.79 0.30 -14.94
C ALA A 150 14.71 1.36 -14.33
N GLY A 151 14.15 2.24 -13.50
CA GLY A 151 14.85 3.40 -12.94
C GLY A 151 14.64 4.70 -13.71
N GLY A 152 14.09 4.65 -14.93
CA GLY A 152 13.81 5.81 -15.78
C GLY A 152 12.43 6.41 -15.52
N THR A 153 11.38 5.77 -16.03
CA THR A 153 9.97 6.20 -15.85
C THR A 153 9.17 5.27 -14.95
N TRP A 154 9.73 4.12 -14.62
CA TRP A 154 9.13 3.10 -13.76
C TRP A 154 10.17 2.45 -12.85
N TRP A 155 9.72 2.00 -11.67
CA TRP A 155 10.56 1.44 -10.61
C TRP A 155 9.91 0.20 -10.00
N HIS A 156 10.68 -0.87 -9.85
CA HIS A 156 10.30 -2.03 -9.06
C HIS A 156 10.59 -1.72 -7.58
N VAL A 157 9.58 -1.27 -6.85
CA VAL A 157 9.74 -0.72 -5.49
C VAL A 157 9.60 -1.77 -4.38
N PHE A 158 8.97 -2.90 -4.67
CA PHE A 158 8.80 -4.00 -3.72
C PHE A 158 8.65 -5.34 -4.42
N HIS A 159 9.27 -6.37 -3.84
CA HIS A 159 9.18 -7.77 -4.28
C HIS A 159 8.63 -8.63 -3.14
N SER A 160 7.54 -9.35 -3.39
CA SER A 160 6.87 -10.22 -2.44
C SER A 160 7.43 -11.65 -2.52
N ASP A 161 8.67 -11.85 -2.08
CA ASP A 161 9.38 -13.14 -2.18
C ASP A 161 9.38 -13.97 -0.88
N TYR A 162 8.94 -13.40 0.24
CA TYR A 162 8.92 -14.06 1.55
C TYR A 162 7.56 -14.07 2.25
N SER A 163 6.63 -13.23 1.81
CA SER A 163 5.31 -13.06 2.44
C SER A 163 4.27 -12.77 1.35
N GLU A 164 3.06 -13.27 1.56
CA GLU A 164 1.95 -13.07 0.62
C GLU A 164 1.53 -11.61 0.60
N LEU A 165 1.45 -11.00 -0.58
CA LEU A 165 0.93 -9.65 -0.76
C LEU A 165 -0.56 -9.61 -0.41
N ARG A 166 -0.97 -8.64 0.41
CA ARG A 166 -2.37 -8.39 0.76
C ARG A 166 -2.94 -7.26 -0.07
N THR A 167 -2.22 -6.15 -0.19
CA THR A 167 -2.61 -5.03 -1.03
C THR A 167 -1.45 -4.06 -1.23
N ALA A 168 -1.53 -3.23 -2.26
CA ALA A 168 -0.64 -2.10 -2.47
C ALA A 168 -1.45 -0.95 -3.08
N GLY A 169 -1.18 0.28 -2.66
CA GLY A 169 -1.83 1.45 -3.22
C GLY A 169 -1.62 2.73 -2.42
N PHE A 170 -2.10 3.83 -3.00
CA PHE A 170 -2.00 5.15 -2.44
C PHE A 170 -3.13 5.47 -1.46
N SER A 171 -2.85 6.40 -0.55
CA SER A 171 -3.86 7.12 0.20
C SER A 171 -4.77 7.93 -0.74
N PRO A 172 -5.99 8.29 -0.31
CA PRO A 172 -6.87 9.15 -1.11
C PRO A 172 -6.24 10.49 -1.51
N ALA A 173 -5.39 11.06 -0.65
CA ALA A 173 -4.65 12.29 -0.96
C ALA A 173 -3.47 12.06 -1.93
N GLY A 174 -3.10 10.80 -2.16
CA GLY A 174 -1.97 10.43 -3.00
C GLY A 174 -0.61 10.79 -2.40
N LEU A 175 -0.52 11.01 -1.09
CA LEU A 175 0.71 11.42 -0.40
C LEU A 175 1.44 10.25 0.26
N THR A 176 0.72 9.14 0.49
CA THR A 176 1.27 7.92 1.09
C THR A 176 1.05 6.74 0.16
N LEU A 177 2.09 5.96 -0.10
CA LEU A 177 2.02 4.65 -0.74
C LEU A 177 2.18 3.59 0.35
N ALA A 178 1.22 2.68 0.45
CA ALA A 178 1.29 1.54 1.35
C ALA A 178 1.39 0.23 0.58
N ILE A 179 2.22 -0.67 1.08
CA ILE A 179 2.34 -2.06 0.61
C ILE A 179 2.23 -2.95 1.84
N ALA A 180 1.20 -3.78 1.87
CA ALA A 180 0.92 -4.67 2.98
C ALA A 180 1.09 -6.12 2.53
N THR A 181 1.91 -6.87 3.26
CA THR A 181 2.00 -8.34 3.14
C THR A 181 1.34 -8.99 4.34
N SER A 182 1.26 -10.31 4.38
CA SER A 182 0.73 -11.05 5.53
C SER A 182 1.54 -10.89 6.82
N SER A 183 2.75 -10.31 6.74
CA SER A 183 3.69 -10.20 7.86
C SER A 183 4.18 -8.79 8.18
N ASP A 184 3.94 -7.82 7.30
CA ASP A 184 4.48 -6.47 7.46
C ASP A 184 3.76 -5.43 6.60
N LEU A 185 4.03 -4.17 6.96
CA LEU A 185 3.59 -2.98 6.26
C LEU A 185 4.83 -2.16 5.87
N THR A 186 4.89 -1.78 4.59
CA THR A 186 5.90 -0.84 4.06
C THR A 186 5.20 0.43 3.60
N LEU A 187 5.72 1.59 4.01
CA LEU A 187 5.16 2.90 3.70
C LEU A 187 6.21 3.78 3.02
N TRP A 188 5.79 4.50 1.99
CA TRP A 188 6.51 5.64 1.43
C TRP A 188 5.61 6.86 1.50
N THR A 189 6.21 8.01 1.77
CA THR A 189 5.51 9.29 1.80
C THR A 189 6.17 10.28 0.87
N ARG A 190 5.45 11.34 0.52
CA ARG A 190 5.99 12.50 -0.20
C ARG A 190 5.31 13.78 0.30
N PRO A 191 5.96 14.94 0.14
CA PRO A 191 5.33 16.23 0.42
C PRO A 191 4.11 16.47 -0.47
N GLN A 192 3.16 17.25 0.02
CA GLN A 192 2.05 17.73 -0.80
C GLN A 192 2.59 18.62 -1.93
N PHE A 193 2.22 18.29 -3.15
CA PHE A 193 2.52 19.12 -4.32
C PHE A 193 1.73 20.42 -4.19
N HIS A 194 2.43 21.51 -3.86
CA HIS A 194 1.89 22.86 -4.03
C HIS A 194 2.24 23.26 -5.45
N GLY A 195 1.27 23.16 -6.37
CA GLY A 195 1.44 23.79 -7.68
C GLY A 195 1.61 25.28 -7.46
N GLU A 196 2.68 25.86 -7.98
CA GLU A 196 2.71 27.31 -8.18
C GLU A 196 1.62 27.64 -9.21
N ASP A 197 0.65 28.45 -8.79
CA ASP A 197 -0.41 29.02 -9.65
C ASP A 197 0.17 29.85 -10.81
#